data_AF-A0A8T6RPS6-F1
#
_entry.id   AF-A0A8T6RPS6-F1
#
_cell.length_a   1.000
_cell.length_b   1.000
_cell.length_c   1.000
_cell.angle_alpha   90.00
_cell.angle_beta   90.00
_cell.angle_gamma   90.00
#
_symmetry.space_group_name_H-M   'P 1'
#
loop_
_entity.id
_entity.type
_entity.pdbx_description
1 polymer ?
#
loop_
_entity_poly.entity_id
_entity_poly.type
_entity_poly.pdbx_seq_one_letter_code
_entity_poly.pdbx_strand_id
1 'polypeptide(L)'
;ITWIEKGIVNQSGIYLNGSIISFNVDGLPAGTYNFRIAVNDTSGNSASYDVMVNVTESTNPTTPPPIPGFSLEILILTLLSITFAMILKKKKNQNVSQLTMKFFFKLNLS
;
A
#
# COMPACT_ATOMS: atom_id res chain seq x y z
N ILE A 1 -39.64 -0.71 -22.94
CA ILE A 1 -38.57 -1.26 -22.07
C ILE A 1 -37.43 -1.61 -22.99
N THR A 2 -36.38 -0.79 -23.05
CA THR A 2 -35.28 -0.99 -23.99
C THR A 2 -34.00 -1.07 -23.17
N TRP A 3 -33.34 -2.23 -23.24
CA TRP A 3 -32.13 -2.56 -22.51
C TRP A 3 -30.94 -1.78 -23.07
N ILE A 4 -30.14 -1.17 -22.19
CA ILE A 4 -28.91 -0.45 -22.55
C ILE A 4 -27.78 -1.48 -22.59
N GLU A 5 -27.31 -1.84 -23.79
CA GLU A 5 -26.01 -2.50 -23.93
C GLU A 5 -24.90 -1.43 -23.85
N LYS A 6 -24.03 -1.59 -22.84
CA LYS A 6 -22.68 -1.03 -22.76
C LYS A 6 -22.57 0.51 -22.79
N GLY A 7 -22.81 1.13 -21.63
CA GLY A 7 -21.94 2.21 -21.13
C GLY A 7 -21.77 3.48 -21.97
N ILE A 8 -22.75 3.82 -22.82
CA ILE A 8 -22.68 5.07 -23.58
C ILE A 8 -23.06 6.24 -22.65
N VAL A 9 -22.07 6.98 -22.18
CA VAL A 9 -22.28 8.27 -21.51
C VAL A 9 -22.36 9.35 -22.60
N ASN A 10 -23.59 9.74 -22.96
CA ASN A 10 -23.82 10.85 -23.86
C ASN A 10 -23.95 12.14 -23.05
N GLN A 11 -22.91 12.97 -23.06
CA GLN A 11 -22.95 14.31 -22.51
C GLN A 11 -22.74 15.32 -23.64
N SER A 12 -23.59 16.36 -23.69
CA SER A 12 -23.50 17.44 -24.66
C SER A 12 -23.67 18.79 -23.96
N GLY A 13 -23.08 19.84 -24.52
CA GLY A 13 -23.11 21.18 -23.96
C GLY A 13 -22.56 22.21 -24.94
N ILE A 14 -22.82 23.49 -24.64
CA ILE A 14 -22.22 24.61 -25.35
C ILE A 14 -20.98 25.03 -24.55
N TYR A 15 -19.82 24.99 -25.21
CA TYR A 15 -18.53 25.35 -24.59
C TYR A 15 -17.96 26.56 -25.31
N LEU A 16 -17.46 27.54 -24.54
CA LEU A 16 -16.77 28.71 -25.09
C LEU A 16 -15.34 28.34 -25.51
N ASN A 17 -14.75 29.14 -26.39
CA ASN A 17 -13.36 28.96 -26.77
C ASN A 17 -12.44 28.98 -25.54
N GLY A 18 -11.54 27.99 -25.42
CA GLY A 18 -10.65 27.84 -24.28
C GLY A 18 -11.28 27.21 -23.03
N SER A 19 -12.54 26.78 -23.07
CA SER A 19 -13.16 26.06 -21.95
C SER A 19 -12.46 24.72 -21.69
N ILE A 20 -12.19 24.43 -20.42
CA ILE A 20 -11.81 23.08 -19.99
C ILE A 20 -13.07 22.23 -19.94
N ILE A 21 -13.05 21.11 -20.66
CA ILE A 21 -14.14 20.14 -20.66
C ILE A 21 -13.70 18.94 -19.82
N SER A 22 -14.41 18.66 -18.73
CA SER A 22 -14.16 17.52 -17.86
C SER A 22 -15.35 16.57 -17.84
N PHE A 23 -15.04 15.27 -17.86
CA PHE A 23 -16.03 14.18 -17.80
C PHE A 23 -15.61 13.23 -16.68
N ASN A 24 -16.55 12.88 -15.80
CA ASN A 24 -16.32 11.85 -14.79
C ASN A 24 -16.60 10.48 -15.43
N VAL A 25 -15.66 9.55 -15.29
CA VAL A 25 -15.72 8.17 -15.82
C VAL A 25 -15.65 7.11 -14.71
N ASP A 26 -15.91 7.51 -13.46
CA ASP A 26 -15.95 6.64 -12.29
C ASP A 26 -17.14 5.68 -12.34
N GLY A 27 -17.04 4.57 -11.61
CA GLY A 27 -18.12 3.57 -11.50
C GLY A 27 -18.29 2.65 -12.71
N LEU A 28 -17.41 2.76 -13.71
CA LEU A 28 -17.35 1.81 -14.81
C LEU A 28 -16.80 0.46 -14.33
N PRO A 29 -17.45 -0.67 -14.67
CA PRO A 29 -16.90 -2.00 -14.43
C PRO A 29 -15.58 -2.20 -15.17
N ALA A 30 -14.74 -3.14 -14.73
CA ALA A 30 -13.54 -3.50 -15.48
C ALA A 30 -13.85 -3.88 -16.93
N GLY A 31 -13.04 -3.34 -17.84
CA GLY A 31 -13.23 -3.44 -19.27
C GLY A 31 -12.51 -2.34 -20.03
N THR A 32 -12.47 -2.48 -21.35
CA THR A 32 -11.91 -1.47 -22.26
C THR A 32 -13.04 -0.63 -22.86
N TYR A 33 -12.93 0.68 -22.74
CA TYR A 33 -13.89 1.66 -23.22
C TYR A 33 -13.22 2.57 -24.24
N ASN A 34 -13.93 2.88 -25.32
CA ASN A 34 -13.52 3.90 -26.28
C ASN A 34 -14.43 5.12 -26.13
N PHE A 35 -13.87 6.23 -25.66
CA PHE A 35 -14.57 7.50 -25.50
C PHE A 35 -14.30 8.38 -26.71
N ARG A 36 -15.38 8.84 -27.34
CA ARG A 36 -15.30 9.80 -28.44
C ARG A 36 -15.74 11.18 -27.98
N ILE A 37 -14.88 12.16 -28.16
CA ILE A 37 -15.18 13.57 -28.00
C ILE A 37 -15.43 14.12 -29.39
N ALA A 38 -16.57 14.77 -29.60
CA ALA A 38 -16.87 15.49 -30.84
C ALA A 38 -17.22 16.94 -30.50
N VAL A 39 -16.61 17.87 -31.21
CA VAL A 39 -16.86 19.30 -31.08
C VAL A 39 -17.27 19.87 -32.43
N ASN A 40 -18.27 20.75 -32.42
CA ASN A 40 -18.75 21.48 -33.57
C ASN A 40 -18.75 22.97 -33.21
N ASP A 41 -18.20 23.81 -34.09
CA ASP A 41 -18.29 25.25 -33.94
C ASP A 41 -19.53 25.83 -34.66
N THR A 42 -19.82 27.10 -34.41
CA THR A 42 -20.95 27.82 -35.02
C THR A 42 -20.75 28.13 -36.50
N SER A 43 -19.52 27.99 -37.01
CA SER A 43 -19.14 28.20 -38.41
C SER A 43 -19.25 26.91 -39.23
N GLY A 44 -19.64 25.79 -38.60
CA GLY A 44 -19.81 24.49 -39.24
C GLY A 44 -18.56 23.61 -39.25
N ASN A 45 -17.45 24.03 -38.62
CA ASN A 45 -16.28 23.17 -38.46
C ASN A 45 -16.51 22.14 -37.37
N SER A 46 -16.01 20.93 -37.57
CA SER A 46 -16.10 19.84 -36.60
C SER A 46 -14.75 19.16 -36.40
N ALA A 47 -14.47 18.75 -35.16
CA ALA A 47 -13.33 17.91 -34.83
C ALA A 47 -13.76 16.78 -33.90
N SER A 48 -13.11 15.63 -34.00
CA SER A 48 -13.37 14.49 -33.12
C SER A 48 -12.08 13.84 -32.66
N TYR A 49 -12.09 13.29 -31.45
CA TYR A 49 -10.96 12.60 -30.85
C TYR A 49 -11.44 11.36 -30.08
N ASP A 50 -10.74 10.24 -30.27
CA ASP A 50 -11.03 8.96 -29.62
C ASP A 50 -9.98 8.67 -28.54
N VAL A 51 -10.43 8.25 -27.34
CA VAL A 51 -9.59 7.92 -26.18
C VAL A 51 -9.93 6.54 -25.70
N MET A 52 -8.93 5.64 -25.67
CA MET A 52 -9.08 4.31 -25.12
C MET A 52 -8.75 4.30 -23.64
N VAL A 53 -9.70 3.88 -22.81
CA VAL A 53 -9.54 3.77 -21.36
C VAL A 53 -9.69 2.31 -20.97
N ASN A 54 -8.70 1.81 -20.25
CA ASN A 54 -8.73 0.46 -19.71
C ASN A 54 -8.99 0.51 -18.21
N VAL A 55 -10.20 0.09 -17.79
CA VAL A 55 -10.58 0.00 -16.38
C VAL A 55 -10.18 -1.38 -15.89
N THR A 56 -9.34 -1.41 -14.85
CA THR A 56 -8.90 -2.65 -14.20
C THR A 56 -9.49 -2.74 -12.81
N GLU A 57 -9.90 -3.94 -12.41
CA GLU A 57 -10.27 -4.20 -11.02
C GLU A 57 -9.06 -3.91 -10.11
N SER A 58 -9.29 -3.11 -9.07
CA SER A 58 -8.31 -2.96 -8.01
C SER A 58 -8.39 -4.20 -7.13
N THR A 59 -7.43 -5.11 -7.27
CA THR A 59 -7.23 -6.13 -6.24
C THR A 59 -6.63 -5.43 -5.03
N ASN A 60 -7.45 -5.05 -4.05
CA ASN A 60 -6.92 -4.75 -2.73
C ASN A 60 -6.08 -5.96 -2.29
N PRO A 61 -4.86 -5.77 -1.76
CA PRO A 61 -4.12 -6.88 -1.19
C PRO A 61 -4.98 -7.45 -0.06
N THR A 62 -5.55 -8.64 -0.29
CA THR A 62 -6.19 -9.41 0.76
C THR A 62 -5.08 -9.79 1.73
N THR A 63 -5.14 -9.23 2.93
CA THR A 63 -4.35 -9.78 4.04
C THR A 63 -4.69 -11.26 4.12
N PRO A 64 -3.68 -12.16 4.09
CA PRO A 64 -3.95 -13.58 4.26
C PRO A 64 -4.72 -13.78 5.57
N PRO A 65 -5.67 -14.75 5.61
CA PRO A 65 -6.40 -15.04 6.83
C PRO A 65 -5.39 -15.31 7.96
N PRO A 66 -5.67 -14.83 9.19
CA PRO A 66 -4.80 -15.11 10.32
C PRO A 66 -4.62 -16.61 10.45
N ILE A 67 -3.37 -17.07 10.44
CA ILE A 67 -3.04 -18.49 10.62
C ILE A 67 -3.48 -18.86 12.04
N PRO A 68 -4.40 -19.84 12.23
CA PRO A 68 -4.86 -20.23 13.55
C PRO A 68 -3.67 -20.64 14.42
N GLY A 69 -3.49 -19.98 15.57
CA GLY A 69 -2.37 -20.23 16.48
C GLY A 69 -1.13 -19.34 16.27
N PHE A 70 -1.10 -18.49 15.23
CA PHE A 70 -0.02 -17.54 14.98
C PHE A 70 -0.57 -16.12 14.84
N SER A 71 -0.99 -15.51 15.95
CA SER A 71 -1.22 -14.07 15.99
C SER A 71 0.12 -13.33 16.05
N LEU A 72 0.21 -12.17 15.38
CA LEU A 72 1.42 -11.32 15.42
C LEU A 72 1.84 -10.97 16.85
N GLU A 73 0.86 -10.87 17.76
CA GLU A 73 1.07 -10.68 19.20
C GLU A 73 1.88 -11.82 19.83
N ILE A 74 1.59 -13.08 19.51
CA ILE A 74 2.35 -14.25 20.00
C ILE A 74 3.79 -14.22 19.47
N LEU A 75 3.99 -13.82 18.21
CA LEU A 75 5.34 -13.69 17.63
C LEU A 75 6.15 -12.57 18.31
N ILE A 76 5.53 -11.42 18.57
CA ILE A 76 6.18 -10.31 19.26
C ILE A 76 6.50 -10.68 20.72
N LEU A 77 5.58 -11.35 21.43
CA LEU A 77 5.79 -11.81 22.80
C LEU A 77 6.90 -12.88 22.91
N THR A 78 6.99 -13.80 21.94
CA THR A 78 8.07 -14.81 21.92
C THR A 78 9.43 -14.20 21.60
N LEU A 79 9.52 -13.23 20.69
CA LEU A 79 10.76 -12.49 20.43
C LEU A 79 11.21 -11.67 21.66
N LEU A 80 10.27 -11.04 22.36
CA LEU A 80 10.56 -10.31 23.60
C LEU A 80 11.04 -11.26 24.73
N SER A 81 10.41 -12.43 24.88
CA SER A 81 10.83 -13.40 25.91
C SER A 81 12.21 -13.99 25.61
N ILE A 82 12.52 -14.30 24.35
CA ILE A 82 13.84 -14.79 23.91
C ILE A 82 14.91 -13.70 24.09
N THR A 83 14.65 -12.46 23.68
CA THR A 83 15.59 -11.34 23.87
C THR A 83 15.80 -11.03 25.35
N PHE A 84 14.75 -11.05 26.17
CA PHE A 84 14.85 -10.92 27.62
C PHE A 84 15.68 -12.05 28.24
N ALA A 85 15.46 -13.30 27.84
CA ALA A 85 16.28 -14.44 28.29
C ALA A 85 17.75 -14.30 27.88
N MET A 86 18.04 -13.81 26.67
CA MET A 86 19.40 -13.51 26.22
C MET A 86 20.06 -12.41 27.06
N ILE A 87 19.32 -11.36 27.43
CA ILE A 87 19.80 -10.28 28.30
C ILE A 87 20.09 -10.80 29.71
N LEU A 88 19.20 -11.64 30.28
CA LEU A 88 19.43 -12.26 31.58
C LEU A 88 20.64 -13.20 31.55
N LYS A 89 20.81 -13.99 30.47
CA LYS A 89 21.97 -14.86 30.29
C LYS A 89 23.26 -14.05 30.13
N LYS A 90 23.23 -12.93 29.40
CA LYS A 90 24.35 -12.00 29.27
C LYS A 90 24.69 -11.36 30.62
N LYS A 91 23.70 -10.89 31.39
CA LYS A 91 23.89 -10.32 32.73
C LYS A 91 24.46 -11.37 33.70
N LYS A 92 23.98 -12.62 33.66
CA LYS A 92 24.55 -13.74 34.43
C LYS A 92 26.00 -14.01 34.01
N ASN A 93 26.32 -14.03 32.71
CA ASN A 93 27.68 -14.24 32.22
C ASN A 93 28.63 -13.08 32.60
N GLN A 94 28.14 -11.84 32.60
CA GLN A 94 28.88 -10.66 33.06
C GLN A 94 29.09 -10.65 34.58
N ASN A 95 28.11 -11.12 35.37
CA ASN A 95 28.27 -11.32 36.81
C ASN A 95 29.24 -12.46 37.15
N VAL A 96 29.32 -13.51 36.32
CA VAL A 96 30.34 -14.57 36.43
C VAL A 96 31.72 -14.06 35.98
N SER A 97 31.78 -13.05 35.10
CA SER A 97 33.04 -12.41 34.65
C SER A 97 33.57 -11.35 35.62
N GLN A 98 32.73 -10.82 36.51
CA GLN A 98 33.12 -9.82 37.54
C GLN A 98 33.59 -10.47 38.85
N LEU A 99 33.38 -11.78 39.05
CA LEU A 99 33.69 -12.47 40.30
C LEU A 99 35.10 -13.08 40.37
N THR A 100 35.92 -12.92 39.32
CA THR A 100 37.29 -13.48 39.30
C THR A 100 38.28 -12.46 38.73
N MET A 101 38.88 -11.64 39.60
CA MET A 101 40.32 -11.34 39.62
C MET A 101 40.66 -10.17 40.55
N LYS A 102 41.41 -10.44 41.63
CA LYS A 102 42.80 -9.96 41.78
C LYS A 102 43.50 -10.55 43.00
N PHE A 103 44.71 -11.06 42.74
CA PHE A 103 45.67 -11.63 43.67
C PHE A 103 46.31 -10.56 44.58
N PHE A 104 46.56 -10.91 45.85
CA PHE A 104 47.37 -10.12 46.77
C PHE A 104 48.85 -10.47 46.58
N PHE A 105 49.70 -9.48 46.34
CA PHE A 105 51.15 -9.63 46.54
C PHE A 105 51.51 -9.25 47.97
N LYS A 106 52.11 -10.18 48.70
CA LYS A 106 52.71 -9.96 50.01
C LYS A 106 54.23 -10.12 49.83
N LEU A 107 54.99 -9.04 49.96
CA LEU A 107 56.44 -9.09 50.12
C LEU A 107 56.75 -8.74 51.57
N ASN A 108 57.16 -9.76 52.34
CA ASN A 108 57.82 -9.62 53.64
C ASN A 108 59.22 -10.24 53.44
N LEU A 109 60.28 -9.45 53.35
CA LEU A 109 61.09 -8.83 54.40
C LEU A 109 62.39 -9.62 54.62
N SER A 110 63.52 -8.91 54.63
CA SER A 110 64.38 -8.82 55.81
C SER A 110 65.02 -7.44 55.88
#